data_AF-A0A963RQ87-F1
#
_entry.id   AF-A0A963RQ87-F1
#
_cell.length_a   1.000
_cell.length_b   1.000
_cell.length_c   1.000
_cell.angle_alpha   90.00
_cell.angle_beta   90.00
_cell.angle_gamma   90.00
#
_symmetry.space_group_name_H-M   'P 1'
#
loop_
_entity.id
_entity.type
_entity.pdbx_description
1 polymer ?
#
loop_
_entity_poly.entity_id
_entity_poly.type
_entity_poly.pdbx_seq_one_letter_code
_entity_poly.pdbx_strand_id
1 'polypeptide(L)'
;MVPHLVTALSGPINELEQRILDATPVIERWFRLEWMEHTPPLYCAVDIRNAGFKLAPVDTDLFPRGWHNLSDDVLPLAVQAGQAAIEKICPEARNLLIVPASGKP
;
A
#
# COMPACT_ATOMS: atom_id res chain seq x y z
N MET A 1 1.86 -23.36 1.38
CA MET A 1 1.94 -23.28 -0.09
C MET A 1 1.64 -21.84 -0.47
N VAL A 2 2.41 -21.24 -1.38
CA VAL A 2 2.23 -19.84 -1.82
C VAL A 2 1.91 -19.79 -3.33
N PRO A 3 1.28 -18.72 -3.83
CA PRO A 3 1.02 -18.58 -5.25
C PRO A 3 2.31 -18.54 -6.09
N HIS A 4 2.31 -19.22 -7.22
CA HIS A 4 3.39 -19.18 -8.21
C HIS A 4 2.85 -18.78 -9.58
N LEU A 5 3.66 -18.04 -10.35
CA LEU A 5 3.31 -17.69 -11.72
C LEU A 5 3.33 -18.95 -12.59
N VAL A 6 2.23 -19.19 -13.32
CA VAL A 6 2.11 -20.28 -14.29
C VAL A 6 2.32 -19.73 -15.70
N THR A 7 3.47 -19.07 -15.90
CA THR A 7 3.89 -18.52 -17.20
C THR A 7 5.41 -18.59 -17.33
N ALA A 8 5.90 -18.82 -18.55
CA ALA A 8 7.33 -18.75 -18.87
C ALA A 8 7.80 -17.32 -19.18
N LEU A 9 6.86 -16.37 -19.35
CA LEU A 9 7.15 -14.98 -19.67
C LEU A 9 7.41 -14.20 -18.38
N SER A 10 8.68 -14.00 -18.02
CA SER A 10 9.11 -13.20 -16.86
C SER A 10 10.10 -12.08 -17.19
N GLY A 11 10.58 -12.00 -18.44
CA GLY A 11 11.59 -11.02 -18.86
C GLY A 11 11.25 -9.57 -18.49
N PRO A 12 10.08 -9.03 -18.90
CA PRO A 12 9.71 -7.65 -18.59
C PRO A 12 9.56 -7.37 -17.08
N ILE A 13 9.13 -8.36 -16.29
CA ILE A 13 9.04 -8.22 -14.82
C ILE A 13 10.43 -8.19 -14.20
N ASN A 14 11.33 -9.08 -14.60
CA ASN A 14 12.71 -9.07 -14.11
C ASN A 14 13.42 -7.75 -14.45
N GLU A 15 13.20 -7.21 -15.66
CA GLU A 15 13.73 -5.90 -16.04
C GLU A 15 13.16 -4.77 -15.17
N LEU A 16 11.85 -4.78 -14.89
CA LEU A 16 11.22 -3.82 -14.00
C LEU A 16 11.79 -3.90 -12.59
N GLU A 17 11.93 -5.11 -12.04
CA GLU A 17 12.52 -5.35 -10.71
C GLU A 17 13.94 -4.80 -10.63
N GLN A 18 14.80 -5.11 -11.62
CA GLN A 18 16.17 -4.59 -11.66
C GLN A 18 16.20 -3.07 -11.72
N ARG A 19 15.36 -2.44 -12.55
CA ARG A 19 15.27 -0.98 -12.63
C ARG A 19 14.84 -0.36 -11.31
N ILE A 20 13.89 -0.96 -10.59
CA ILE A 20 13.45 -0.48 -9.27
C ILE A 20 14.61 -0.58 -8.28
N LEU A 21 15.32 -1.73 -8.25
CA LEU A 21 16.45 -1.94 -7.35
C LEU A 21 17.57 -0.92 -7.61
N ASP A 22 17.99 -0.75 -8.87
CA ASP A 22 19.04 0.19 -9.27
C ASP A 22 18.66 1.65 -8.97
N ALA A 23 17.37 1.99 -9.07
CA ALA A 23 16.87 3.34 -8.84
C ALA A 23 16.34 3.58 -7.41
N THR A 24 16.48 2.64 -6.48
CA THR A 24 15.84 2.68 -5.15
C THR A 24 16.02 4.04 -4.44
N PRO A 25 17.24 4.61 -4.31
CA PRO A 25 17.41 5.87 -3.59
C PRO A 25 16.71 7.06 -4.27
N VAL A 26 16.62 7.03 -5.61
CA VAL A 26 15.99 8.08 -6.42
C VAL A 26 14.47 8.00 -6.27
N ILE A 27 13.90 6.79 -6.35
CA ILE A 27 12.46 6.53 -6.15
C ILE A 27 12.03 6.97 -4.74
N GLU A 28 12.78 6.56 -3.72
CA GLU A 28 12.53 6.92 -2.33
C GLU A 28 12.59 8.43 -2.08
N ARG A 29 13.57 9.11 -2.68
CA ARG A 29 13.66 10.57 -2.62
C ARG A 29 12.48 11.23 -3.31
N TRP A 30 12.09 10.73 -4.48
CA TRP A 30 10.96 11.25 -5.23
C TRP A 30 9.67 11.14 -4.41
N PHE A 31 9.36 9.96 -3.84
CA PHE A 31 8.18 9.81 -2.98
C PHE A 31 8.17 10.78 -1.80
N ARG A 32 9.30 10.99 -1.11
CA ARG A 32 9.36 11.97 -0.01
C ARG A 32 9.00 13.39 -0.45
N LEU A 33 9.45 13.81 -1.64
CA LEU A 33 9.13 15.12 -2.18
C LEU A 33 7.65 15.22 -2.57
N GLU A 34 7.12 14.20 -3.25
CA GLU A 34 5.70 14.17 -3.60
C GLU A 34 4.80 14.22 -2.35
N TRP A 35 5.18 13.54 -1.26
CA TRP A 35 4.42 13.55 0.00
C TRP A 35 4.53 14.83 0.83
N MET A 36 5.43 15.75 0.46
CA MET A 36 5.47 17.10 1.01
C MET A 36 4.44 18.00 0.33
N GLU A 37 4.26 17.85 -0.98
CA GLU A 37 3.29 18.63 -1.77
C GLU A 37 1.88 18.02 -1.73
N HIS A 38 1.79 16.70 -1.55
CA HIS A 38 0.54 15.95 -1.56
C HIS A 38 0.37 15.16 -0.26
N THR A 39 -0.64 15.52 0.53
CA THR A 39 -0.97 14.76 1.74
C THR A 39 -1.58 13.40 1.33
N PRO A 40 -0.98 12.25 1.72
CA PRO A 40 -1.55 10.94 1.44
C PRO A 40 -2.84 10.73 2.24
N PRO A 41 -3.75 9.84 1.78
CA PRO A 41 -4.93 9.46 2.57
C PRO A 41 -4.51 8.77 3.88
N LEU A 42 -5.42 8.73 4.87
CA LEU A 42 -5.19 8.07 6.16
C LEU A 42 -4.83 6.58 6.00
N TYR A 43 -5.49 5.90 5.06
CA TYR A 43 -5.24 4.53 4.65
C TYR A 43 -5.69 4.33 3.20
N CYS A 44 -5.20 3.28 2.55
CA CYS A 44 -5.74 2.77 1.29
C CYS A 44 -5.30 1.31 1.08
N ALA A 45 -6.00 0.59 0.20
CA ALA A 45 -5.52 -0.66 -0.38
C ALA A 45 -5.47 -0.53 -1.89
N VAL A 46 -4.49 -1.20 -2.51
CA VAL A 46 -4.32 -1.19 -3.97
C VAL A 46 -4.21 -2.63 -4.45
N ASP A 47 -5.11 -3.03 -5.33
CA ASP A 47 -5.06 -4.34 -5.97
C ASP A 47 -4.05 -4.31 -7.12
N ILE A 48 -3.12 -5.26 -7.12
CA ILE A 48 -2.08 -5.37 -8.14
C ILE A 48 -2.24 -6.70 -8.88
N ARG A 49 -2.08 -6.69 -10.21
CA ARG A 49 -2.00 -7.90 -11.03
C ARG A 49 -0.63 -8.04 -11.67
N ASN A 50 -0.02 -9.22 -11.48
CA ASN A 50 1.20 -9.63 -12.15
C ASN A 50 0.87 -10.63 -13.26
N ALA A 51 1.08 -10.22 -14.52
CA ALA A 51 0.86 -11.05 -15.70
C ALA A 51 2.17 -11.62 -16.31
N GLY A 52 3.31 -11.45 -15.64
CA GLY A 52 4.64 -11.87 -16.13
C GLY A 52 5.26 -10.95 -17.21
N PHE A 53 4.43 -10.27 -18.00
CA PHE A 53 4.87 -9.22 -18.93
C PHE A 53 4.46 -7.80 -18.48
N LYS A 54 3.61 -7.68 -17.45
CA LYS A 54 3.13 -6.41 -16.91
C LYS A 54 2.75 -6.57 -15.43
N LEU A 55 3.14 -5.58 -14.64
CA LEU A 55 2.68 -5.36 -13.27
C LEU A 55 1.86 -4.07 -13.27
N ALA A 56 0.63 -4.11 -12.80
CA ALA A 56 -0.23 -2.92 -12.81
C ALA A 56 -1.20 -2.89 -11.62
N PRO A 57 -1.47 -1.70 -11.05
CA PRO A 57 -2.62 -1.51 -10.19
C PRO A 57 -3.91 -1.64 -11.03
N VAL A 58 -4.93 -2.29 -10.47
CA VAL A 58 -6.23 -2.47 -11.13
C VAL A 58 -7.39 -1.90 -10.33
N ASP A 59 -7.19 -1.64 -9.03
CA ASP A 59 -8.17 -0.97 -8.17
C ASP A 59 -7.44 -0.25 -7.02
N THR A 60 -8.03 0.86 -6.56
CA THR A 60 -7.55 1.61 -5.38
C THR A 60 -8.76 1.89 -4.48
N ASP A 61 -8.79 1.23 -3.32
CA ASP A 61 -9.84 1.38 -2.32
C ASP A 61 -9.39 2.33 -1.20
N LEU A 62 -10.08 3.46 -1.08
CA LEU A 62 -9.87 4.43 -0.01
C LEU A 62 -10.66 4.10 1.27
N PHE A 63 -11.43 3.00 1.27
CA PHE A 63 -12.19 2.45 2.39
C PHE A 63 -12.02 0.91 2.47
N PRO A 64 -10.76 0.43 2.53
CA PRO A 64 -10.46 -0.98 2.39
C PRO A 64 -11.13 -1.82 3.46
N ARG A 65 -11.71 -2.93 2.98
CA ARG A 65 -12.26 -4.01 3.80
C ARG A 65 -11.24 -5.14 3.79
N GLY A 66 -10.99 -5.77 4.94
CA GLY A 66 -10.05 -6.91 5.01
C GLY A 66 -8.83 -6.72 5.91
N TRP A 67 -8.88 -5.80 6.89
CA TRP A 67 -7.84 -5.67 7.91
C TRP A 67 -7.51 -6.98 8.63
N HIS A 68 -8.48 -7.90 8.76
CA HIS A 68 -8.30 -9.23 9.35
C HIS A 68 -7.47 -10.20 8.49
N ASN A 69 -7.16 -9.85 7.23
CA ASN A 69 -6.28 -10.65 6.37
C ASN A 69 -4.80 -10.32 6.55
N LEU A 70 -4.47 -9.25 7.28
CA LEU A 70 -3.10 -8.92 7.64
C LEU A 70 -2.56 -9.91 8.68
N SER A 71 -1.29 -10.27 8.60
CA SER A 71 -0.67 -11.15 9.60
C SER A 71 -0.46 -10.42 10.93
N ASP A 72 -0.52 -11.16 12.04
CA ASP A 72 -0.28 -10.57 13.37
C ASP A 72 1.13 -9.94 13.47
N ASP A 73 2.10 -10.47 12.73
CA ASP A 73 3.47 -9.96 12.66
C ASP A 73 3.58 -8.53 12.13
N VAL A 74 2.62 -8.06 11.32
CA VAL A 74 2.64 -6.68 10.78
C VAL A 74 1.92 -5.68 11.67
N LEU A 75 1.23 -6.13 12.72
CA LEU A 75 0.47 -5.24 13.60
C LEU A 75 1.32 -4.12 14.21
N PRO A 76 2.57 -4.34 14.69
CA PRO A 76 3.40 -3.25 15.21
C PRO A 76 3.69 -2.17 14.16
N LEU A 77 3.92 -2.56 12.91
CA LEU A 77 4.15 -1.62 11.80
C LEU A 77 2.86 -0.86 11.44
N ALA A 78 1.72 -1.54 11.44
CA ALA A 78 0.42 -0.91 11.20
C ALA A 78 0.08 0.15 12.27
N VAL A 79 0.38 -0.13 13.54
CA VAL A 79 0.23 0.82 14.65
C VAL A 79 1.10 2.05 14.42
N GLN A 80 2.38 1.87 14.10
CA GLN A 80 3.30 2.97 13.83
C GLN A 80 2.83 3.83 12.64
N ALA A 81 2.41 3.19 11.54
CA ALA A 81 1.90 3.88 10.36
C ALA A 81 0.61 4.67 10.67
N GLY A 82 -0.31 4.08 11.44
CA GLY A 82 -1.54 4.74 11.87
C GLY A 82 -1.28 5.96 12.77
N GLN A 83 -0.36 5.85 13.72
CA GLN A 83 0.05 6.98 14.57
C GLN A 83 0.62 8.12 13.73
N ALA A 84 1.58 7.83 12.84
CA ALA A 84 2.18 8.84 11.98
C ALA A 84 1.15 9.51 11.06
N ALA A 85 0.16 8.76 10.56
CA ALA A 85 -0.89 9.30 9.72
C ALA A 85 -1.85 10.21 10.51
N ILE A 86 -2.24 9.82 11.73
CA ILE A 86 -3.06 10.65 12.62
C ILE A 86 -2.31 11.92 13.02
N GLU A 87 -1.04 11.82 13.42
CA GLU A 87 -0.21 12.98 13.77
C GLU A 87 -0.09 13.97 12.61
N LYS A 88 0.03 13.47 11.37
CA LYS A 88 0.11 14.30 10.18
C LYS A 88 -1.22 14.98 9.83
N ILE A 89 -2.35 14.27 9.99
CA ILE A 89 -3.66 14.75 9.53
C ILE A 89 -4.40 15.56 10.62
N CYS A 90 -4.37 15.09 11.86
CA CYS A 90 -5.12 15.66 12.99
C CYS A 90 -4.39 15.43 14.33
N PRO A 91 -3.27 16.12 14.60
CA PRO A 91 -2.42 15.88 15.78
C PRO A 91 -3.13 16.09 17.12
N GLU A 92 -4.16 16.94 17.15
CA GLU A 92 -4.94 17.25 18.37
C GLU A 92 -6.10 16.28 18.61
N ALA A 93 -6.30 15.28 17.74
CA ALA A 93 -7.39 14.33 17.86
C ALA A 93 -7.24 13.49 19.14
N ARG A 94 -8.25 13.55 20.02
CA ARG A 94 -8.32 12.74 21.25
C ARG A 94 -9.27 11.55 21.13
N ASN A 95 -10.21 11.63 20.20
CA ASN A 95 -11.24 10.62 19.98
C ASN A 95 -11.38 10.39 18.47
N LEU A 96 -11.57 9.13 18.09
CA LEU A 96 -11.85 8.75 16.72
C LEU A 96 -13.23 8.07 16.67
N LEU A 97 -14.09 8.54 15.76
CA LEU A 97 -15.34 7.89 15.44
C LEU A 97 -15.13 7.05 14.17
N ILE A 98 -15.32 5.74 14.28
CA ILE A 98 -15.29 4.84 13.13
C ILE A 98 -16.72 4.66 12.63
N VAL A 99 -16.99 5.10 11.40
CA VAL A 99 -18.28 4.91 10.74
C VAL A 99 -18.17 3.70 9.80
N PRO A 100 -18.75 2.54 10.14
CA PRO A 100 -18.73 1.40 9.24
C PRO A 100 -19.65 1.64 8.03
N ALA A 101 -19.37 0.96 6.93
CA ALA A 101 -20.27 0.95 5.79
C ALA A 101 -21.65 0.40 6.19
N SER A 102 -22.73 1.05 5.75
CA SER A 102 -24.09 0.58 5.95
C SER A 102 -24.38 -0.60 5.01
N GLY A 103 -24.11 -1.82 5.46
CA GLY A 103 -24.40 -3.06 4.74
C GLY A 103 -24.61 -4.22 5.70
N LYS A 104 -25.50 -5.15 5.35
CA LYS A 104 -25.63 -6.41 6.10
C LYS A 104 -24.30 -7.17 6.06
N PRO A 105 -23.97 -7.91 7.14
CA PRO A 105 -22.72 -8.67 7.25
C PRO A 105 -22.50 -9.60 6.06
#